data_AF-A0A2W5HCV9-F1
#
_entry.id   AF-A0A2W5HCV9-F1
#
_cell.length_a   1.000
_cell.length_b   1.000
_cell.length_c   1.000
_cell.angle_alpha   90.00
_cell.angle_beta   90.00
_cell.angle_gamma   90.00
#
_symmetry.space_group_name_H-M   'P 1'
#
loop_
_entity.id
_entity.type
_entity.pdbx_description
1 polymer ?
#
loop_
_entity_poly.entity_id
_entity_poly.type
_entity_poly.pdbx_seq_one_letter_code
_entity_poly.pdbx_strand_id
1 'polypeptide(L)'
;MRIIIIIVITIMIAAGLYTGYGIATFETEKPAPLVFIEPDAQMLVTRGIIPADYLKTETVLTPEQKTQSDLAIAKISQAITVYQDYEKKSQPPLRHLLALLNGSIGAGQLPAYFLNVKDVLRPDRNFDVLRIDPSSITEASETNPVTCPVPGGVLIGDDTDNVINCPLTEIGGDQIFMGGPGNDTINDTLGDRIVDGGGGDDTITLGPGRSIIVLNENWGKDNVTVDCSGASVAPNEIPANFPVPWISKFTNFIVLSSRIPLESISWQGDVLTSKGGDTLTLSENCFTLVYGD
;
A
#
# COMPACT_ATOMS: atom_id res chain seq x y z
N MET A 1 -51.19 -13.28 -30.13
CA MET A 1 -51.28 -12.95 -28.69
C MET A 1 -50.97 -14.15 -27.79
N ARG A 2 -51.64 -15.31 -27.92
CA ARG A 2 -51.36 -16.52 -27.10
C ARG A 2 -49.93 -17.08 -27.23
N ILE A 3 -49.35 -17.07 -28.44
CA ILE A 3 -47.99 -17.60 -28.68
C ILE A 3 -46.92 -16.76 -27.98
N ILE A 4 -47.07 -15.42 -27.98
CA ILE A 4 -46.11 -14.50 -27.35
C ILE A 4 -46.11 -14.69 -25.82
N ILE A 5 -47.29 -14.88 -25.22
CA ILE A 5 -47.42 -15.12 -23.77
C ILE A 5 -46.73 -16.44 -23.38
N ILE A 6 -46.87 -17.50 -24.18
CA ILE A 6 -46.22 -18.79 -23.93
C ILE A 6 -44.70 -18.65 -24.00
N ILE A 7 -44.18 -17.94 -25.01
CA ILE A 7 -42.72 -17.73 -25.17
C ILE A 7 -42.14 -16.96 -23.96
N VAL A 8 -42.81 -15.91 -23.49
CA VAL A 8 -42.34 -15.12 -22.33
C VAL A 8 -42.34 -15.96 -21.06
N ILE A 9 -43.36 -16.79 -20.84
CA ILE A 9 -43.41 -17.70 -19.68
C ILE A 9 -42.26 -18.72 -19.75
N THR A 10 -41.98 -19.28 -20.92
CA THR A 10 -40.88 -20.24 -21.09
C THR A 10 -39.51 -19.59 -20.81
N ILE A 11 -39.29 -18.35 -21.27
CA ILE A 11 -38.05 -17.60 -21.00
C ILE A 11 -37.89 -17.33 -19.50
N MET A 12 -38.96 -16.93 -18.81
CA MET A 12 -38.95 -16.67 -17.37
C MET A 12 -38.64 -17.94 -16.56
N ILE A 13 -39.20 -19.08 -16.96
CA ILE A 13 -38.92 -20.38 -16.32
C ILE A 13 -37.46 -20.79 -16.57
N ALA A 14 -36.96 -20.63 -17.79
CA ALA A 14 -35.56 -20.95 -18.11
C ALA A 14 -34.57 -20.07 -17.33
N ALA A 15 -34.86 -18.76 -17.21
CA ALA A 15 -34.07 -17.84 -16.41
C ALA A 15 -34.07 -18.20 -14.92
N GLY A 16 -35.24 -18.58 -14.37
CA GLY A 16 -35.35 -19.03 -12.98
C GLY A 16 -34.62 -20.35 -12.70
N LEU A 17 -34.63 -21.29 -13.65
CA LEU A 17 -33.86 -22.53 -13.54
C LEU A 17 -32.36 -22.27 -13.62
N TYR A 18 -31.93 -21.35 -14.48
CA TYR A 18 -30.52 -20.98 -14.62
C TYR A 18 -29.97 -20.30 -13.36
N THR A 19 -30.70 -19.35 -12.78
CA THR A 19 -30.29 -18.69 -11.53
C THR A 19 -30.32 -19.67 -10.36
N GLY A 20 -31.32 -20.55 -10.29
CA GLY A 20 -31.39 -21.62 -9.28
C GLY A 20 -30.20 -22.58 -9.37
N TYR A 21 -29.79 -22.97 -10.59
CA TYR A 21 -28.60 -23.78 -10.80
C TYR A 21 -27.31 -23.06 -10.39
N GLY A 22 -27.18 -21.77 -10.72
CA GLY A 22 -26.05 -20.95 -10.32
C GLY A 22 -25.90 -20.82 -8.81
N ILE A 23 -27.02 -20.68 -8.07
CA ILE A 23 -27.01 -20.63 -6.59
C ILE A 23 -26.66 -22.01 -6.00
N ALA A 24 -27.22 -23.10 -6.56
CA ALA A 24 -26.99 -24.45 -6.04
C ALA A 24 -25.57 -24.98 -6.29
N THR A 25 -24.90 -24.47 -7.33
CA THR A 25 -23.52 -24.86 -7.70
C THR A 25 -22.47 -23.83 -7.30
N PHE A 26 -22.87 -22.76 -6.59
CA PHE A 26 -21.95 -21.77 -6.08
C PHE A 26 -21.10 -22.39 -4.96
N GLU A 27 -19.89 -22.82 -5.31
CA GLU A 27 -18.84 -23.04 -4.33
C GLU A 27 -18.21 -21.68 -4.03
N THR A 28 -18.33 -21.24 -2.77
CA THR A 28 -17.56 -20.10 -2.29
C THR A 28 -16.08 -20.40 -2.50
N GLU A 29 -15.38 -19.54 -3.23
CA GLU A 29 -13.93 -19.61 -3.38
C GLU A 29 -13.32 -19.61 -1.97
N LYS A 30 -12.90 -20.80 -1.51
CA LYS A 30 -12.25 -20.93 -0.21
C LYS A 30 -10.91 -20.22 -0.35
N PRO A 31 -10.55 -19.31 0.56
CA PRO A 31 -9.24 -18.67 0.50
C PRO A 31 -8.20 -19.78 0.42
N ALA A 32 -7.35 -19.72 -0.62
CA ALA A 32 -6.25 -20.64 -0.73
C ALA A 32 -5.47 -20.59 0.60
N PRO A 33 -5.15 -21.74 1.22
CA PRO A 33 -4.32 -21.71 2.42
C PRO A 33 -3.05 -20.93 2.08
N LEU A 34 -2.72 -19.93 2.91
CA LEU A 34 -1.50 -19.18 2.77
C LEU A 34 -0.33 -20.16 2.80
N VAL A 35 0.30 -20.37 1.65
CA VAL A 35 1.62 -20.96 1.59
C VAL A 35 2.56 -19.78 1.76
N PHE A 36 3.18 -19.68 2.93
CA PHE A 36 4.37 -18.87 3.07
C PHE A 36 5.39 -19.47 2.09
N ILE A 37 5.57 -18.82 0.94
CA ILE A 37 6.75 -19.05 0.14
C ILE A 37 7.84 -18.37 0.96
N GLU A 38 8.52 -19.15 1.81
CA GLU A 38 9.76 -18.68 2.41
C GLU A 38 10.58 -18.05 1.29
N PRO A 39 11.03 -16.79 1.43
CA PRO A 39 11.79 -16.14 0.38
C PRO A 39 12.93 -17.09 0.03
N ASP A 40 13.01 -17.46 -1.25
CA ASP A 40 13.92 -18.51 -1.68
C ASP A 40 15.31 -18.15 -1.14
N ALA A 41 15.79 -18.94 -0.19
CA ALA A 41 17.08 -18.70 0.43
C ALA A 41 18.17 -18.64 -0.65
N GLN A 42 17.96 -19.31 -1.78
CA GLN A 42 18.81 -19.26 -2.95
C GLN A 42 18.80 -17.87 -3.60
N MET A 43 17.64 -17.21 -3.69
CA MET A 43 17.48 -15.85 -4.19
C MET A 43 18.12 -14.82 -3.27
N LEU A 44 17.97 -14.97 -1.95
CA LEU A 44 18.59 -14.08 -0.95
C LEU A 44 20.13 -14.21 -0.93
N VAL A 45 20.65 -15.43 -1.12
CA VAL A 45 22.10 -15.68 -1.31
C VAL A 45 22.58 -15.07 -2.63
N THR A 46 21.83 -15.25 -3.72
CA THR A 46 22.18 -14.70 -5.04
C THR A 46 22.22 -13.17 -5.02
N ARG A 47 21.34 -12.54 -4.23
CA ARG A 47 21.31 -11.09 -3.99
C ARG A 47 22.32 -10.61 -2.94
N GLY A 48 23.12 -11.50 -2.34
CA GLY A 48 24.15 -11.16 -1.35
C GLY A 48 23.60 -10.65 0.00
N ILE A 49 22.31 -10.86 0.26
CA ILE A 49 21.63 -10.41 1.49
C ILE A 49 22.03 -11.31 2.67
N ILE A 50 22.23 -12.61 2.41
CA ILE A 50 22.72 -13.58 3.38
C ILE A 50 23.89 -14.39 2.77
N PRO A 51 24.87 -14.82 3.58
CA PRO A 51 26.02 -15.55 3.05
C PRO A 51 25.63 -16.95 2.56
N ALA A 52 26.35 -17.46 1.54
CA ALA A 52 26.02 -18.68 0.82
C ALA A 52 26.07 -19.98 1.67
N ASP A 53 26.59 -19.90 2.88
CA ASP A 53 26.59 -20.97 3.87
C ASP A 53 25.24 -21.14 4.59
N TYR A 54 24.35 -20.14 4.57
CA TYR A 54 22.99 -20.26 5.11
C TYR A 54 22.14 -21.34 4.42
N LEU A 55 22.41 -21.63 3.14
CA LEU A 55 21.75 -22.71 2.39
C LEU A 55 22.14 -24.12 2.84
N LYS A 56 23.20 -24.25 3.65
CA LYS A 56 23.77 -25.55 4.04
C LYS A 56 23.33 -25.99 5.44
N THR A 57 22.61 -25.15 6.15
CA THR A 57 22.14 -25.42 7.51
C THR A 57 20.62 -25.43 7.49
N GLU A 58 20.01 -26.60 7.72
CA GLU A 58 18.66 -26.60 8.30
C GLU A 58 18.78 -25.86 9.63
N THR A 59 18.32 -24.62 9.66
CA THR A 59 18.42 -23.77 10.85
C THR A 59 17.47 -24.35 11.90
N VAL A 60 17.97 -25.28 12.74
CA VAL A 60 17.21 -25.80 13.87
C VAL A 60 17.06 -24.67 14.87
N LEU A 61 15.92 -23.98 14.84
CA LEU A 61 15.59 -22.91 15.78
C LEU A 61 15.59 -23.45 17.20
N THR A 62 16.14 -22.68 18.15
CA THR A 62 15.96 -22.99 19.57
C THR A 62 14.47 -22.89 19.95
N PRO A 63 14.02 -23.52 21.04
CA PRO A 63 12.63 -23.40 21.50
C PRO A 63 12.17 -21.93 21.67
N GLU A 64 13.06 -21.06 22.14
CA GLU A 64 12.80 -19.63 22.28
C GLU A 64 12.66 -18.95 20.91
N GLN A 65 13.57 -19.22 19.97
CA GLN A 65 13.50 -18.68 18.61
C GLN A 65 12.25 -19.15 17.87
N LYS A 66 11.86 -20.41 18.05
CA LYS A 66 10.61 -20.95 17.50
C LYS A 66 9.40 -20.21 18.07
N THR A 67 9.37 -20.01 19.39
CA THR A 67 8.28 -19.25 20.04
C THR A 67 8.19 -17.82 19.50
N GLN A 68 9.32 -17.14 19.32
CA GLN A 68 9.36 -15.80 18.74
C GLN A 68 8.90 -15.79 17.28
N SER A 69 9.33 -16.78 16.49
CA SER A 69 8.88 -16.96 15.10
C SER A 69 7.36 -17.16 15.04
N ASP A 70 6.80 -18.02 15.88
CA ASP A 70 5.35 -18.29 15.93
C ASP A 70 4.56 -17.02 16.31
N LEU A 71 5.07 -16.23 17.26
CA LEU A 71 4.51 -14.92 17.63
C LEU A 71 4.55 -13.92 16.46
N ALA A 72 5.67 -13.88 15.72
CA ALA A 72 5.83 -13.02 14.56
C ALA A 72 4.85 -13.40 13.44
N ILE A 73 4.74 -14.70 13.13
CA ILE A 73 3.81 -15.23 12.11
C ILE A 73 2.37 -14.90 12.47
N ALA A 74 1.97 -15.12 13.73
CA ALA A 74 0.63 -14.81 14.20
C ALA A 74 0.31 -13.31 14.05
N LYS A 75 1.25 -12.45 14.41
CA LYS A 75 1.10 -11.00 14.32
C LYS A 75 1.03 -10.52 12.87
N ILE A 76 1.93 -11.00 12.00
CA ILE A 76 1.90 -10.67 10.56
C ILE A 76 0.60 -11.15 9.91
N SER A 77 0.13 -12.35 10.24
CA SER A 77 -1.12 -12.90 9.73
C SER A 77 -2.35 -12.08 10.13
N GLN A 78 -2.34 -11.51 11.35
CA GLN A 78 -3.35 -10.56 11.79
C GLN A 78 -3.37 -9.30 10.91
N ALA A 79 -2.20 -8.70 10.64
CA ALA A 79 -2.11 -7.52 9.78
C ALA A 79 -2.56 -7.80 8.35
N ILE A 80 -2.12 -8.91 7.74
CA ILE A 80 -2.53 -9.32 6.40
C ILE A 80 -4.06 -9.45 6.30
N THR A 81 -4.70 -10.02 7.32
CA THR A 81 -6.17 -10.15 7.36
C THR A 81 -6.86 -8.77 7.31
N VAL A 82 -6.32 -7.78 8.02
CA VAL A 82 -6.83 -6.40 7.99
C VAL A 82 -6.67 -5.80 6.59
N TYR A 83 -5.51 -5.96 5.96
CA TYR A 83 -5.27 -5.37 4.65
C TYR A 83 -6.06 -6.03 3.51
N GLN A 84 -6.27 -7.34 3.58
CA GLN A 84 -7.16 -8.06 2.67
C GLN A 84 -8.62 -7.62 2.82
N ASP A 85 -9.05 -7.30 4.05
CA ASP A 85 -10.38 -6.77 4.31
C ASP A 85 -10.56 -5.36 3.73
N TYR A 86 -9.56 -4.48 3.84
CA TYR A 86 -9.57 -3.17 3.18
C TYR A 86 -9.68 -3.31 1.67
N GLU A 87 -8.82 -4.12 1.04
CA GLU A 87 -8.85 -4.37 -0.41
C GLU A 87 -10.22 -4.90 -0.85
N LYS A 88 -10.76 -5.89 -0.13
CA LYS A 88 -12.04 -6.50 -0.44
C LYS A 88 -13.20 -5.49 -0.46
N LYS A 89 -13.21 -4.56 0.50
CA LYS A 89 -14.25 -3.55 0.68
C LYS A 89 -14.09 -2.32 -0.23
N SER A 90 -12.94 -2.15 -0.86
CA SER A 90 -12.59 -0.95 -1.64
C SER A 90 -13.17 -0.94 -3.06
N GLN A 91 -13.42 0.26 -3.60
CA GLN A 91 -13.79 0.42 -5.02
C GLN A 91 -12.59 0.21 -5.97
N PRO A 92 -12.79 0.00 -7.29
CA PRO A 92 -11.75 -0.51 -8.18
C PRO A 92 -10.42 0.27 -8.20
N PRO A 93 -10.39 1.62 -8.29
CA PRO A 93 -9.12 2.36 -8.28
C PRO A 93 -8.32 2.12 -6.99
N LEU A 94 -8.97 2.29 -5.84
CA LEU A 94 -8.37 2.06 -4.53
C LEU A 94 -7.96 0.59 -4.33
N ARG A 95 -8.76 -0.35 -4.83
CA ARG A 95 -8.47 -1.79 -4.76
C ARG A 95 -7.17 -2.14 -5.46
N HIS A 96 -6.87 -1.52 -6.60
CA HIS A 96 -5.60 -1.77 -7.31
C HIS A 96 -4.39 -1.33 -6.49
N LEU A 97 -4.45 -0.11 -5.94
CA LEU A 97 -3.41 0.41 -5.04
C LEU A 97 -3.23 -0.48 -3.81
N LEU A 98 -4.32 -0.88 -3.15
CA LEU A 98 -4.26 -1.76 -1.98
C LEU A 98 -3.73 -3.16 -2.34
N ALA A 99 -4.07 -3.70 -3.51
CA ALA A 99 -3.54 -4.98 -3.97
C ALA A 99 -2.01 -4.92 -4.15
N LEU A 100 -1.47 -3.81 -4.67
CA LEU A 100 -0.03 -3.61 -4.79
C LEU A 100 0.66 -3.56 -3.42
N LEU A 101 0.10 -2.81 -2.47
CA LEU A 101 0.62 -2.74 -1.11
C LEU A 101 0.54 -4.11 -0.41
N ASN A 102 -0.59 -4.81 -0.57
CA ASN A 102 -0.79 -6.16 -0.02
C ASN A 102 0.21 -7.16 -0.59
N GLY A 103 0.48 -7.10 -1.90
CA GLY A 103 1.52 -7.89 -2.55
C GLY A 103 2.90 -7.61 -1.95
N SER A 104 3.25 -6.33 -1.81
CA SER A 104 4.54 -5.91 -1.22
C SER A 104 4.69 -6.36 0.24
N ILE A 105 3.61 -6.34 1.03
CA ILE A 105 3.59 -6.81 2.41
C ILE A 105 3.69 -8.34 2.46
N GLY A 106 2.95 -9.05 1.61
CA GLY A 106 2.97 -10.51 1.52
C GLY A 106 4.33 -11.06 1.10
N ALA A 107 5.05 -10.33 0.24
CA ALA A 107 6.42 -10.64 -0.16
C ALA A 107 7.48 -10.24 0.88
N GLY A 108 7.10 -9.59 1.99
CA GLY A 108 8.02 -9.10 3.01
C GLY A 108 8.87 -7.90 2.59
N GLN A 109 8.52 -7.24 1.50
CA GLN A 109 9.23 -6.07 0.96
C GLN A 109 8.78 -4.78 1.65
N LEU A 110 7.50 -4.71 2.03
CA LEU A 110 6.92 -3.65 2.86
C LEU A 110 6.58 -4.22 4.26
N PRO A 111 6.81 -3.50 5.35
CA PRO A 111 6.52 -4.03 6.69
C PRO A 111 5.01 -4.19 6.90
N ALA A 112 4.62 -5.27 7.58
CA ALA A 112 3.22 -5.52 7.93
C ALA A 112 2.70 -4.59 9.04
N TYR A 113 3.58 -4.01 9.85
CA TYR A 113 3.27 -3.04 10.89
C TYR A 113 4.16 -1.82 10.72
N PHE A 114 3.57 -0.64 10.77
CA PHE A 114 4.24 0.62 10.58
C PHE A 114 4.41 1.34 11.90
N LEU A 115 5.60 1.91 12.10
CA LEU A 115 5.83 2.82 13.20
C LEU A 115 5.18 4.17 12.85
N ASN A 116 4.18 4.59 13.63
CA ASN A 116 3.58 5.91 13.46
C ASN A 116 4.56 7.02 13.89
N VAL A 117 4.27 8.25 13.49
CA VAL A 117 4.96 9.43 14.02
C VAL A 117 4.33 9.90 15.34
N LYS A 118 5.13 10.63 16.13
CA LYS A 118 4.64 11.32 17.32
C LYS A 118 3.72 12.45 16.92
N ASP A 119 2.65 12.62 17.68
CA ASP A 119 1.70 13.72 17.54
C ASP A 119 1.13 14.10 18.92
N VAL A 120 0.48 15.26 19.01
CA VAL A 120 -0.24 15.75 20.19
C VAL A 120 -1.19 14.70 20.75
N LEU A 121 -1.85 13.92 19.89
CA LEU A 121 -2.74 12.83 20.30
C LEU A 121 -2.03 11.49 20.52
N ARG A 122 -0.78 11.35 20.03
CA ARG A 122 0.02 10.11 20.06
C ARG A 122 1.45 10.43 20.52
N PRO A 123 1.66 10.66 21.83
CA PRO A 123 2.97 11.09 22.34
C PRO A 123 4.04 10.00 22.19
N ASP A 124 3.61 8.73 22.16
CA ASP A 124 4.47 7.57 21.97
C ASP A 124 4.27 6.98 20.57
N ARG A 125 5.40 6.63 19.93
CA ARG A 125 5.37 5.90 18.67
C ARG A 125 5.05 4.44 18.94
N ASN A 126 4.11 3.89 18.19
CA ASN A 126 3.65 2.52 18.30
C ASN A 126 3.61 1.88 16.91
N PHE A 127 3.89 0.58 16.87
CA PHE A 127 3.69 -0.24 15.69
C PHE A 127 2.23 -0.57 15.54
N ASP A 128 1.64 -0.18 14.42
CA ASP A 128 0.24 -0.43 14.09
C ASP A 128 0.08 -0.82 12.63
N VAL A 129 -1.06 -1.39 12.28
CA VAL A 129 -1.45 -1.57 10.89
C VAL A 129 -1.81 -0.22 10.26
N LEU A 130 -1.79 -0.17 8.93
CA LEU A 130 -2.38 0.98 8.22
C LEU A 130 -3.85 1.15 8.66
N ARG A 131 -4.28 2.40 8.87
CA ARG A 131 -5.62 2.75 9.33
C ARG A 131 -6.40 3.39 8.20
N ILE A 132 -6.96 2.54 7.35
CA ILE A 132 -7.64 2.95 6.11
C ILE A 132 -9.14 2.79 6.31
N ASP A 133 -9.92 3.83 5.95
CA ASP A 133 -11.36 3.72 5.80
C ASP A 133 -11.73 3.69 4.31
N PRO A 134 -11.89 2.49 3.71
CA PRO A 134 -12.18 2.36 2.28
C PRO A 134 -13.57 2.85 1.88
N SER A 135 -14.42 3.26 2.84
CA SER A 135 -15.74 3.81 2.59
C SER A 135 -15.78 5.34 2.59
N SER A 136 -14.74 6.00 3.11
CA SER A 136 -14.63 7.46 3.21
C SER A 136 -13.94 8.03 1.97
N ILE A 137 -14.62 8.00 0.83
CA ILE A 137 -14.06 8.43 -0.46
C ILE A 137 -14.59 9.81 -0.85
N THR A 138 -13.69 10.69 -1.29
CA THR A 138 -13.97 11.99 -1.90
C THR A 138 -13.37 12.01 -3.31
N GLU A 139 -14.17 12.33 -4.32
CA GLU A 139 -13.71 12.39 -5.72
C GLU A 139 -13.55 13.85 -6.18
N ALA A 140 -12.49 14.16 -6.93
CA ALA A 140 -12.19 15.53 -7.39
C ALA A 140 -13.12 16.04 -8.49
N SER A 141 -13.82 15.14 -9.19
CA SER A 141 -14.75 15.47 -10.29
C SER A 141 -15.89 16.42 -9.89
N GLU A 142 -16.12 16.59 -8.59
CA GLU A 142 -17.16 17.46 -8.05
C GLU A 142 -16.65 18.88 -7.70
N THR A 143 -15.35 19.06 -7.43
CA THR A 143 -14.75 20.34 -7.01
C THR A 143 -13.23 20.37 -7.23
N ASN A 144 -12.70 21.38 -7.91
CA ASN A 144 -11.26 21.63 -8.04
C ASN A 144 -10.98 23.12 -7.71
N PRO A 145 -10.29 23.45 -6.59
CA PRO A 145 -9.54 22.58 -5.69
C PRO A 145 -10.42 21.74 -4.74
N VAL A 146 -9.99 20.51 -4.46
CA VAL A 146 -10.54 19.63 -3.42
C VAL A 146 -9.93 20.00 -2.08
N THR A 147 -10.74 20.02 -1.02
CA THR A 147 -10.25 20.15 0.36
C THR A 147 -10.59 18.91 1.16
N CYS A 148 -9.63 18.34 1.88
CA CYS A 148 -9.88 17.18 2.75
C CYS A 148 -10.96 17.48 3.81
N PRO A 149 -12.07 16.73 3.86
CA PRO A 149 -13.15 17.01 4.81
C PRO A 149 -12.86 16.48 6.22
N VAL A 150 -12.09 15.40 6.36
CA VAL A 150 -11.73 14.77 7.65
C VAL A 150 -10.35 14.08 7.60
N PRO A 151 -9.69 13.92 8.76
CA PRO A 151 -8.54 13.02 8.90
C PRO A 151 -8.90 11.55 8.58
N GLY A 152 -8.06 10.83 7.82
CA GLY A 152 -8.17 9.40 7.54
C GLY A 152 -9.10 9.00 6.39
N GLY A 153 -9.19 9.81 5.33
CA GLY A 153 -10.03 9.57 4.16
C GLY A 153 -9.25 9.14 2.91
N VAL A 154 -9.99 8.82 1.86
CA VAL A 154 -9.47 8.51 0.52
C VAL A 154 -9.90 9.63 -0.42
N LEU A 155 -8.94 10.25 -1.10
CA LEU A 155 -9.16 11.26 -2.11
C LEU A 155 -8.70 10.73 -3.46
N ILE A 156 -9.57 10.84 -4.45
CA ILE A 156 -9.35 10.34 -5.80
C ILE A 156 -9.58 11.47 -6.77
N GLY A 157 -8.58 11.79 -7.56
CA GLY A 157 -8.69 12.74 -8.63
C GLY A 157 -9.44 12.23 -9.86
N ASP A 158 -9.61 13.10 -10.85
CA ASP A 158 -10.20 12.79 -12.14
C ASP A 158 -9.12 12.70 -13.23
N ASP A 159 -9.48 12.88 -14.51
CA ASP A 159 -8.55 12.80 -15.64
C ASP A 159 -7.96 14.17 -16.02
N THR A 160 -8.03 15.15 -15.12
CA THR A 160 -7.55 16.52 -15.31
C THR A 160 -6.63 16.95 -14.19
N ASP A 161 -5.85 18.02 -14.40
CA ASP A 161 -4.98 18.61 -13.37
C ASP A 161 -5.79 18.98 -12.10
N ASN A 162 -5.59 18.22 -11.03
CA ASN A 162 -6.28 18.37 -9.77
C ASN A 162 -5.46 19.11 -8.73
N VAL A 163 -6.13 19.90 -7.89
CA VAL A 163 -5.52 20.55 -6.73
C VAL A 163 -6.16 20.02 -5.46
N ILE A 164 -5.44 19.19 -4.73
CA ILE A 164 -5.86 18.56 -3.47
C ILE A 164 -5.15 19.27 -2.31
N ASN A 165 -5.92 19.91 -1.42
CA ASN A 165 -5.39 20.63 -0.26
C ASN A 165 -5.94 20.06 1.05
N CYS A 166 -5.04 19.63 1.93
CA CYS A 166 -5.36 18.92 3.16
C CYS A 166 -4.63 19.57 4.34
N PRO A 167 -5.14 20.71 4.86
CA PRO A 167 -4.55 21.42 5.98
C PRO A 167 -4.91 20.73 7.31
N LEU A 168 -4.50 19.49 7.48
CA LEU A 168 -4.75 18.71 8.69
C LEU A 168 -3.98 19.29 9.89
N THR A 169 -4.70 19.45 11.00
CA THR A 169 -4.15 19.89 12.29
C THR A 169 -4.10 18.77 13.33
N GLU A 170 -4.69 17.62 13.03
CA GLU A 170 -4.79 16.44 13.90
C GLU A 170 -4.70 15.17 13.06
N ILE A 171 -4.27 14.06 13.67
CA ILE A 171 -4.15 12.76 12.99
C ILE A 171 -5.28 11.82 13.43
N GLY A 172 -6.16 11.44 12.50
CA GLY A 172 -7.30 10.54 12.75
C GLY A 172 -7.24 9.18 12.04
N GLY A 173 -6.38 9.04 11.03
CA GLY A 173 -6.20 7.83 10.21
C GLY A 173 -5.15 8.05 9.13
N ASP A 174 -4.87 7.03 8.32
CA ASP A 174 -3.99 7.18 7.17
C ASP A 174 -4.77 7.82 6.02
N GLN A 175 -4.25 8.90 5.45
CA GLN A 175 -4.80 9.51 4.25
C GLN A 175 -4.36 8.76 3.01
N ILE A 176 -5.26 8.63 2.03
CA ILE A 176 -4.90 8.13 0.70
C ILE A 176 -5.17 9.22 -0.31
N PHE A 177 -4.15 9.57 -1.07
CA PHE A 177 -4.24 10.51 -2.18
C PHE A 177 -3.93 9.77 -3.48
N MET A 178 -4.87 9.76 -4.41
CA MET A 178 -4.67 9.28 -5.77
C MET A 178 -4.96 10.45 -6.71
N GLY A 179 -3.93 11.05 -7.31
CA GLY A 179 -4.09 12.21 -8.21
C GLY A 179 -4.77 11.79 -9.51
N GLY A 180 -4.30 10.72 -10.13
CA GLY A 180 -4.87 10.22 -11.38
C GLY A 180 -4.10 10.77 -12.58
N PRO A 181 -4.68 10.78 -13.79
CA PRO A 181 -4.04 11.41 -14.93
C PRO A 181 -4.10 12.94 -14.83
N GLY A 182 -3.01 13.63 -15.16
CA GLY A 182 -2.95 15.09 -15.11
C GLY A 182 -1.68 15.55 -14.41
N ASN A 183 -1.42 16.85 -14.41
CA ASN A 183 -0.36 17.42 -13.58
C ASN A 183 -0.96 17.86 -12.25
N ASP A 184 -0.98 16.96 -11.29
CA ASP A 184 -1.69 17.14 -10.04
C ASP A 184 -0.86 17.89 -9.00
N THR A 185 -1.55 18.61 -8.13
CA THR A 185 -0.97 19.27 -6.97
C THR A 185 -1.59 18.70 -5.70
N ILE A 186 -0.80 18.01 -4.89
CA ILE A 186 -1.24 17.41 -3.63
C ILE A 186 -0.51 18.10 -2.49
N ASN A 187 -1.24 18.81 -1.62
CA ASN A 187 -0.70 19.50 -0.47
C ASN A 187 -1.31 18.97 0.82
N ASP A 188 -0.48 18.41 1.70
CA ASP A 188 -0.86 17.94 3.02
C ASP A 188 0.07 18.55 4.09
N THR A 189 -0.47 18.91 5.25
CA THR A 189 0.30 19.59 6.30
C THR A 189 0.74 18.69 7.44
N LEU A 190 0.13 17.52 7.64
CA LEU A 190 0.42 16.62 8.76
C LEU A 190 -0.29 15.29 8.55
N GLY A 191 0.38 14.18 8.87
CA GLY A 191 -0.29 12.90 9.07
C GLY A 191 0.44 11.73 8.44
N ASP A 192 -0.13 10.54 8.62
CA ASP A 192 0.37 9.35 7.96
C ASP A 192 -0.39 9.20 6.63
N ARG A 193 0.31 8.93 5.51
CA ARG A 193 -0.31 8.95 4.18
C ARG A 193 0.23 7.91 3.21
N ILE A 194 -0.61 7.61 2.21
CA ILE A 194 -0.31 6.83 1.02
C ILE A 194 -0.63 7.74 -0.16
N VAL A 195 0.33 7.92 -1.07
CA VAL A 195 0.24 8.86 -2.19
C VAL A 195 0.55 8.12 -3.47
N ASP A 196 -0.35 8.21 -4.43
CA ASP A 196 -0.15 7.85 -5.83
C ASP A 196 -0.42 9.12 -6.63
N GLY A 197 0.62 9.72 -7.21
CA GLY A 197 0.46 10.90 -8.07
C GLY A 197 -0.42 10.56 -9.27
N GLY A 198 -0.26 9.34 -9.78
CA GLY A 198 -0.90 8.88 -11.00
C GLY A 198 0.06 9.08 -12.17
N GLY A 199 -0.40 9.71 -13.24
CA GLY A 199 0.43 9.92 -14.43
C GLY A 199 0.40 11.37 -14.87
N GLY A 200 1.57 11.97 -15.04
CA GLY A 200 1.74 13.36 -15.43
C GLY A 200 2.94 13.94 -14.72
N ASP A 201 3.06 15.27 -14.65
CA ASP A 201 4.16 15.91 -13.93
C ASP A 201 3.61 16.48 -12.62
N ASP A 202 3.58 15.65 -11.57
CA ASP A 202 2.91 15.99 -10.31
C ASP A 202 3.76 16.81 -9.34
N THR A 203 3.10 17.63 -8.52
CA THR A 203 3.73 18.38 -7.42
C THR A 203 3.09 17.99 -6.09
N ILE A 204 3.86 17.33 -5.23
CA ILE A 204 3.37 16.75 -3.99
C ILE A 204 4.12 17.38 -2.83
N THR A 205 3.41 18.00 -1.88
CA THR A 205 3.96 18.59 -0.66
C THR A 205 3.36 17.90 0.56
N LEU A 206 4.20 17.25 1.35
CA LEU A 206 3.80 16.45 2.51
C LEU A 206 4.47 16.99 3.77
N GLY A 207 3.68 17.41 4.76
CA GLY A 207 4.17 17.78 6.09
C GLY A 207 4.74 16.58 6.87
N PRO A 208 5.03 16.72 8.17
CA PRO A 208 5.61 15.63 8.97
C PRO A 208 4.64 14.46 9.10
N GLY A 209 5.21 13.26 9.20
CA GLY A 209 4.45 12.01 9.28
C GLY A 209 4.94 10.92 8.34
N ARG A 210 4.40 9.71 8.49
CA ARG A 210 4.76 8.60 7.59
C ARG A 210 4.24 8.87 6.18
N SER A 211 5.04 8.58 5.16
CA SER A 211 4.59 8.65 3.76
C SER A 211 4.96 7.38 2.99
N ILE A 212 3.98 6.80 2.31
CA ILE A 212 4.19 5.73 1.33
C ILE A 212 3.87 6.32 -0.04
N ILE A 213 4.89 6.53 -0.87
CA ILE A 213 4.72 6.97 -2.26
C ILE A 213 4.62 5.74 -3.13
N VAL A 214 3.62 5.66 -3.98
CA VAL A 214 3.39 4.57 -4.93
C VAL A 214 3.70 5.10 -6.33
N LEU A 215 4.53 4.38 -7.09
CA LEU A 215 4.84 4.70 -8.48
C LEU A 215 4.35 3.57 -9.40
N ASN A 216 3.50 3.92 -10.34
CA ASN A 216 3.02 3.06 -11.42
C ASN A 216 3.73 3.39 -12.74
N GLU A 217 3.67 2.52 -13.75
CA GLU A 217 4.29 2.79 -15.06
C GLU A 217 3.84 4.14 -15.65
N ASN A 218 4.78 4.87 -16.27
CA ASN A 218 4.53 6.19 -16.86
C ASN A 218 4.02 7.22 -15.84
N TRP A 219 4.55 7.19 -14.61
CA TRP A 219 4.19 8.16 -13.58
C TRP A 219 4.55 9.59 -13.99
N GLY A 220 5.54 9.78 -14.87
CA GLY A 220 5.94 11.09 -15.39
C GLY A 220 7.03 11.76 -14.55
N LYS A 221 6.96 13.07 -14.31
CA LYS A 221 8.04 13.84 -13.66
C LYS A 221 7.61 14.52 -12.37
N ASP A 222 7.56 13.73 -11.31
CA ASP A 222 7.03 14.15 -10.03
C ASP A 222 8.07 14.88 -9.18
N ASN A 223 7.61 15.91 -8.48
CA ASN A 223 8.36 16.60 -7.44
C ASN A 223 7.68 16.39 -6.09
N VAL A 224 8.33 15.67 -5.19
CA VAL A 224 7.86 15.43 -3.82
C VAL A 224 8.69 16.24 -2.83
N THR A 225 8.06 17.24 -2.24
CA THR A 225 8.56 17.94 -1.07
C THR A 225 8.03 17.26 0.19
N VAL A 226 8.90 16.75 1.05
CA VAL A 226 8.51 16.09 2.30
C VAL A 226 9.24 16.68 3.50
N ASP A 227 8.53 16.86 4.60
CA ASP A 227 9.14 17.11 5.91
C ASP A 227 9.53 15.77 6.56
N CYS A 228 10.83 15.50 6.60
CA CYS A 228 11.40 14.27 7.14
C CYS A 228 11.51 14.24 8.69
N SER A 229 10.94 15.24 9.38
CA SER A 229 10.95 15.29 10.85
C SER A 229 10.32 14.04 11.46
N GLY A 230 11.12 13.28 12.23
CA GLY A 230 10.68 12.04 12.87
C GLY A 230 10.62 10.81 11.96
N ALA A 231 11.05 10.92 10.70
CA ALA A 231 11.03 9.81 9.75
C ALA A 231 12.08 8.72 10.07
N SER A 232 13.21 9.07 10.70
CA SER A 232 14.20 8.08 11.13
C SER A 232 13.71 7.24 12.29
N VAL A 233 14.09 5.96 12.32
CA VAL A 233 13.78 5.04 13.42
C VAL A 233 15.04 4.70 14.20
N ALA A 234 15.07 5.03 15.48
CA ALA A 234 16.15 4.65 16.39
C ALA A 234 15.87 3.27 17.03
N PRO A 235 16.91 2.46 17.33
CA PRO A 235 16.72 1.12 17.90
C PRO A 235 15.93 1.08 19.21
N ASN A 236 16.01 2.14 20.03
CA ASN A 236 15.28 2.26 21.29
C ASN A 236 13.79 2.60 21.12
N GLU A 237 13.36 3.00 19.93
CA GLU A 237 11.94 3.21 19.59
C GLU A 237 11.26 1.89 19.22
N ILE A 238 12.03 0.83 18.99
CA ILE A 238 11.52 -0.51 18.72
C ILE A 238 11.35 -1.25 20.06
N PRO A 239 10.11 -1.63 20.46
CA PRO A 239 9.92 -2.34 21.72
C PRO A 239 10.70 -3.66 21.71
N ALA A 240 11.46 -3.93 22.77
CA ALA A 240 12.30 -5.14 22.87
C ALA A 240 11.52 -6.46 22.71
N ASN A 241 10.22 -6.44 23.03
CA ASN A 241 9.32 -7.59 22.92
C ASN A 241 8.41 -7.52 21.67
N PHE A 242 8.67 -6.60 20.74
CA PHE A 242 7.91 -6.56 19.49
C PHE A 242 8.35 -7.73 18.60
N PRO A 243 7.46 -8.70 18.32
CA PRO A 243 7.88 -9.96 17.72
C PRO A 243 8.22 -9.83 16.22
N VAL A 244 7.82 -8.73 15.58
CA VAL A 244 8.09 -8.48 14.16
C VAL A 244 9.33 -7.58 14.06
N PRO A 245 10.46 -8.04 13.48
CA PRO A 245 11.65 -7.19 13.37
C PRO A 245 11.41 -6.01 12.43
N TRP A 246 11.83 -4.81 12.84
CA TRP A 246 11.84 -3.64 11.99
C TRP A 246 13.26 -3.42 11.43
N ILE A 247 13.39 -3.53 10.11
CA ILE A 247 14.68 -3.46 9.40
C ILE A 247 14.88 -2.16 8.62
N SER A 248 13.84 -1.33 8.50
CA SER A 248 13.87 -0.10 7.71
C SER A 248 14.52 1.04 8.49
N LYS A 249 15.38 1.81 7.83
CA LYS A 249 15.99 3.00 8.45
C LYS A 249 14.96 4.11 8.70
N PHE A 250 13.98 4.20 7.81
CA PHE A 250 12.96 5.23 7.79
C PHE A 250 11.57 4.63 7.87
N THR A 251 10.60 5.44 8.29
CA THR A 251 9.17 5.12 8.20
C THR A 251 8.58 5.39 6.83
N ASN A 252 9.26 6.19 5.99
CA ASN A 252 8.75 6.53 4.68
C ASN A 252 9.23 5.51 3.64
N PHE A 253 8.36 5.19 2.70
CA PHE A 253 8.59 4.17 1.68
C PHE A 253 8.25 4.70 0.29
N ILE A 254 9.00 4.24 -0.71
CA ILE A 254 8.63 4.38 -2.12
C ILE A 254 8.37 2.97 -2.62
N VAL A 255 7.17 2.70 -3.11
CA VAL A 255 6.73 1.39 -3.58
C VAL A 255 6.60 1.45 -5.10
N LEU A 256 7.44 0.71 -5.79
CA LEU A 256 7.35 0.55 -7.25
C LEU A 256 6.37 -0.58 -7.59
N SER A 257 5.48 -0.33 -8.56
CA SER A 257 4.63 -1.37 -9.12
C SER A 257 5.48 -2.51 -9.70
N SER A 258 5.00 -3.76 -9.66
CA SER A 258 5.70 -4.93 -10.21
C SER A 258 5.96 -4.88 -11.72
N ARG A 259 5.37 -3.89 -12.41
CA ARG A 259 5.58 -3.65 -13.84
C ARG A 259 6.79 -2.74 -14.12
N ILE A 260 7.42 -2.18 -13.08
CA ILE A 260 8.64 -1.38 -13.19
C ILE A 260 9.81 -2.26 -12.70
N PRO A 261 10.62 -2.84 -13.61
CA PRO A 261 11.74 -3.68 -13.19
C PRO A 261 12.78 -2.86 -12.43
N LEU A 262 13.36 -3.41 -11.36
CA LEU A 262 14.34 -2.70 -10.55
C LEU A 262 15.58 -2.28 -11.37
N GLU A 263 16.00 -3.09 -12.33
CA GLU A 263 17.10 -2.78 -13.25
C GLU A 263 16.80 -1.62 -14.21
N SER A 264 15.53 -1.21 -14.31
CA SER A 264 15.11 -0.04 -15.07
C SER A 264 15.21 1.25 -14.27
N ILE A 265 15.49 1.18 -12.97
CA ILE A 265 15.57 2.32 -12.07
C ILE A 265 17.01 2.66 -11.74
N SER A 266 17.31 3.96 -11.68
CA SER A 266 18.58 4.49 -11.19
C SER A 266 18.33 5.62 -10.20
N TRP A 267 19.19 5.71 -9.18
CA TRP A 267 19.12 6.75 -8.16
C TRP A 267 20.36 7.63 -8.24
N GLN A 268 20.17 8.94 -8.43
CA GLN A 268 21.26 9.93 -8.47
C GLN A 268 20.92 11.12 -7.59
N GLY A 269 21.61 11.24 -6.45
CA GLY A 269 21.32 12.29 -5.46
C GLY A 269 19.90 12.11 -4.92
N ASP A 270 19.05 13.10 -5.17
CA ASP A 270 17.66 13.14 -4.70
C ASP A 270 16.66 12.78 -5.81
N VAL A 271 17.15 12.28 -6.96
CA VAL A 271 16.32 11.95 -8.12
C VAL A 271 16.38 10.45 -8.41
N LEU A 272 15.20 9.82 -8.41
CA LEU A 272 14.97 8.51 -9.00
C LEU A 272 14.61 8.69 -10.47
N THR A 273 15.20 7.89 -11.35
CA THR A 273 14.94 7.94 -12.80
C THR A 273 14.66 6.55 -13.35
N SER A 274 13.58 6.42 -14.13
CA SER A 274 13.22 5.23 -14.88
C SER A 274 13.92 5.21 -16.25
N LYS A 275 14.13 4.03 -16.81
CA LYS A 275 14.62 3.86 -18.19
C LYS A 275 13.65 4.44 -19.22
N GLY A 276 12.37 4.57 -18.87
CA GLY A 276 11.34 5.22 -19.67
C GLY A 276 11.46 6.74 -19.71
N GLY A 277 12.25 7.34 -18.81
CA GLY A 277 12.45 8.78 -18.70
C GLY A 277 11.60 9.46 -17.63
N ASP A 278 10.82 8.67 -16.87
CA ASP A 278 10.09 9.14 -15.70
C ASP A 278 11.07 9.49 -14.57
N THR A 279 10.76 10.53 -13.80
CA THR A 279 11.60 10.98 -12.70
C THR A 279 10.78 11.24 -11.45
N LEU A 280 11.30 10.85 -10.29
CA LEU A 280 10.78 11.28 -8.99
C LEU A 280 11.88 12.07 -8.30
N THR A 281 11.67 13.38 -8.12
CA THR A 281 12.58 14.27 -7.41
C THR A 281 12.10 14.47 -5.98
N LEU A 282 12.96 14.20 -5.00
CA LEU A 282 12.67 14.39 -3.58
C LEU A 282 13.35 15.66 -3.05
N SER A 283 12.70 16.38 -2.14
CA SER A 283 13.37 17.47 -1.41
C SER A 283 14.39 16.98 -0.39
N GLU A 284 14.17 15.77 0.17
CA GLU A 284 15.00 15.15 1.20
C GLU A 284 15.00 13.61 1.08
N ASN A 285 16.15 12.98 1.37
CA ASN A 285 16.31 11.52 1.33
C ASN A 285 15.99 10.86 2.68
N CYS A 286 14.71 10.68 2.98
CA CYS A 286 14.25 9.91 4.14
C CYS A 286 13.33 8.74 3.80
N PHE A 287 13.54 8.12 2.64
CA PHE A 287 12.73 6.99 2.16
C PHE A 287 13.52 5.68 2.09
N THR A 288 12.79 4.58 2.22
CA THR A 288 13.26 3.24 1.86
C THR A 288 12.58 2.82 0.56
N LEU A 289 13.36 2.47 -0.46
CA LEU A 289 12.81 1.95 -1.72
C LEU A 289 12.35 0.50 -1.54
N VAL A 290 11.13 0.23 -2.00
CA VAL A 290 10.44 -1.06 -2.00
C VAL A 290 10.01 -1.32 -3.44
N TYR A 291 10.19 -2.55 -3.91
CA TYR A 291 9.88 -2.93 -5.28
C TYR A 291 9.14 -4.25 -5.27
N GLY A 292 8.04 -4.36 -6.04
CA GLY A 292 7.36 -5.64 -6.26
C GLY A 292 8.23 -6.57 -7.12
N ASP A 293 8.34 -7.85 -6.73
CA ASP A 293 8.85 -8.90 -7.64
C ASP A 293 7.68 -9.46 -8.48
#